data_AF-A0A933ZHE8-F1
#
_entry.id   AF-A0A933ZHE8-F1
#
_cell.length_a   1.000
_cell.length_b   1.000
_cell.length_c   1.000
_cell.angle_alpha   90.00
_cell.angle_beta   90.00
_cell.angle_gamma   90.00
#
_symmetry.space_group_name_H-M   'P 1'
#
loop_
_entity.id
_entity.type
_entity.pdbx_description
1 polymer ?
#
loop_
_entity_poly.entity_id
_entity_poly.type
_entity_poly.pdbx_seq_one_letter_code
_entity_poly.pdbx_strand_id
1 'polypeptide(L)'
;MNRSTREALRDRVAALGTPAAKAVVDLVNKKGPNGAVACWGAISDEVKKSITDDTSLEALWKGMVEDGDPRPQLVLLNIIKDRPKLVSRALQDQGNVSPVVRQALQALGDPKDTEAVRGFKTRVSELLAVRYFVPDSVEPENESKRRSK
;
A
#
# COMPACT_ATOMS: atom_id res chain seq x y z
N MET A 1 -9.74 -7.66 -18.71
CA MET A 1 -10.10 -7.94 -17.30
C MET A 1 -9.18 -7.09 -16.44
N ASN A 2 -9.70 -6.07 -15.75
CA ASN A 2 -8.90 -5.33 -14.77
C ASN A 2 -8.67 -6.25 -13.57
N ARG A 3 -7.44 -6.78 -13.46
CA ARG A 3 -6.98 -7.55 -12.30
C ARG A 3 -7.12 -6.67 -11.06
N SER A 4 -7.54 -7.24 -9.94
CA SER A 4 -7.69 -6.41 -8.76
C SER A 4 -6.33 -5.98 -8.22
N THR A 5 -6.29 -4.79 -7.63
CA THR A 5 -5.07 -4.24 -7.01
C THR A 5 -4.38 -5.17 -6.04
N ARG A 6 -5.17 -5.99 -5.34
CA ARG A 6 -4.67 -6.90 -4.31
C ARG A 6 -4.03 -8.13 -4.94
N GLU A 7 -4.57 -8.62 -6.05
CA GLU A 7 -3.94 -9.69 -6.83
C GLU A 7 -2.63 -9.23 -7.44
N ALA A 8 -2.58 -8.01 -7.99
CA ALA A 8 -1.34 -7.41 -8.48
C ALA A 8 -0.28 -7.26 -7.37
N LEU A 9 -0.67 -6.77 -6.19
CA LEU A 9 0.23 -6.73 -5.03
C LEU A 9 0.71 -8.13 -4.64
N ARG A 10 -0.20 -9.10 -4.51
CA ARG A 10 0.12 -10.47 -4.15
C ARG A 10 1.17 -11.05 -5.08
N ASP A 11 1.01 -10.88 -6.39
CA ASP A 11 1.92 -11.44 -7.39
C ASP A 11 3.32 -10.81 -7.27
N ARG A 12 3.41 -9.50 -7.03
CA ARG A 12 4.70 -8.81 -6.79
C ARG A 12 5.38 -9.27 -5.52
N VAL A 13 4.61 -9.44 -4.44
CA VAL A 13 5.15 -9.97 -3.19
C VAL A 13 5.60 -11.41 -3.41
N ALA A 14 4.81 -12.25 -4.09
CA ALA A 14 5.19 -13.62 -4.43
C ALA A 14 6.48 -13.68 -5.26
N ALA A 15 6.67 -12.74 -6.18
CA ALA A 15 7.87 -12.64 -7.02
C ALA A 15 9.16 -12.39 -6.23
N LEU A 16 9.09 -11.93 -4.98
CA LEU A 16 10.25 -11.83 -4.10
C LEU A 16 10.85 -13.21 -3.75
N GLY A 17 10.04 -14.28 -3.79
CA GLY A 17 10.52 -15.64 -3.57
C GLY A 17 11.04 -15.93 -2.15
N THR A 18 10.77 -15.07 -1.17
CA THR A 18 11.26 -15.22 0.21
C THR A 18 10.23 -15.87 1.14
N PRO A 19 10.67 -16.53 2.23
CA PRO A 19 9.75 -17.00 3.27
C PRO A 19 8.91 -15.88 3.88
N ALA A 20 9.48 -14.67 4.00
CA ALA A 20 8.79 -13.45 4.43
C ALA A 20 7.64 -13.08 3.49
N ALA A 21 7.89 -13.10 2.17
CA ALA A 21 6.87 -12.83 1.18
C ALA A 21 5.71 -13.83 1.22
N LYS A 22 6.01 -15.10 1.52
CA LYS A 22 4.98 -16.15 1.63
C LYS A 22 3.91 -15.80 2.67
N ALA A 23 4.27 -15.23 3.82
CA ALA A 23 3.31 -14.85 4.85
C ALA A 23 2.29 -13.81 4.37
N VAL A 24 2.76 -12.81 3.61
CA VAL A 24 1.91 -11.78 3.01
C VAL A 24 1.02 -12.38 1.92
N VAL A 25 1.57 -13.23 1.05
CA VAL A 25 0.81 -13.91 -0.02
C VAL A 25 -0.28 -14.80 0.57
N ASP A 26 0.06 -15.59 1.59
CA ASP A 26 -0.88 -16.47 2.27
C ASP A 26 -1.99 -15.64 2.95
N LEU A 27 -1.67 -14.47 3.53
CA LEU A 27 -2.67 -13.55 4.09
C LEU A 27 -3.60 -12.99 3.00
N VAL A 28 -3.07 -12.54 1.86
CA VAL A 28 -3.88 -11.96 0.77
C VAL A 28 -4.81 -13.01 0.16
N ASN A 29 -4.33 -14.26 0.04
CA ASN A 29 -5.13 -15.39 -0.46
C ASN A 29 -6.13 -15.92 0.58
N LYS A 30 -5.89 -15.71 1.87
CA LYS A 30 -6.73 -16.24 2.94
C LYS A 30 -8.13 -15.62 2.86
N LYS A 31 -9.12 -16.47 2.64
CA LYS A 31 -10.53 -16.10 2.79
C LYS A 31 -10.95 -16.24 4.25
N GLY A 32 -11.46 -15.18 4.85
CA GLY A 32 -12.06 -15.21 6.19
C GLY A 32 -13.49 -15.80 6.17
N PRO A 33 -14.19 -15.78 7.31
CA PRO A 33 -15.59 -16.21 7.39
C PRO A 33 -16.42 -15.50 6.32
N ASN A 34 -17.33 -16.21 5.65
CA ASN A 34 -18.19 -15.65 4.58
C ASN A 34 -17.43 -15.11 3.34
N GLY A 35 -16.21 -15.59 3.07
CA GLY A 35 -15.45 -15.19 1.89
C GLY A 35 -14.71 -13.85 2.02
N ALA A 36 -14.47 -13.39 3.26
CA ALA A 36 -13.70 -12.19 3.57
C ALA A 36 -12.36 -12.17 2.88
N VAL A 37 -11.90 -10.98 2.54
CA VAL A 37 -10.53 -10.76 2.05
C VAL A 37 -9.84 -9.72 2.91
N ALA A 38 -8.52 -9.83 3.01
CA ALA A 38 -7.69 -8.88 3.73
C ALA A 38 -7.80 -7.48 3.09
N CYS A 39 -8.00 -6.48 3.92
CA CYS A 39 -8.01 -5.06 3.54
C CYS A 39 -6.59 -4.49 3.55
N TRP A 40 -6.42 -3.24 3.07
CA TRP A 40 -5.12 -2.57 3.04
C TRP A 40 -4.49 -2.39 4.42
N GLY A 41 -5.28 -2.18 5.48
CA GLY A 41 -4.79 -2.13 6.86
C GLY A 41 -4.10 -3.44 7.28
N ALA A 42 -4.79 -4.57 7.13
CA ALA A 42 -4.24 -5.89 7.48
C ALA A 42 -3.04 -6.27 6.59
N ILE A 43 -3.08 -5.93 5.30
CA ILE A 43 -1.97 -6.14 4.38
C ILE A 43 -0.76 -5.28 4.81
N SER A 44 -0.97 -4.02 5.16
CA SER A 44 0.08 -3.11 5.63
C SER A 44 0.78 -3.66 6.87
N ASP A 45 0.01 -4.15 7.85
CA ASP A 45 0.55 -4.72 9.08
C ASP A 45 1.40 -5.96 8.81
N GLU A 46 0.93 -6.85 7.93
CA GLU A 46 1.66 -8.07 7.58
C GLU A 46 2.91 -7.78 6.73
N VAL A 47 2.86 -6.83 5.79
CA VAL A 47 4.06 -6.40 5.05
C VAL A 47 5.09 -5.81 6.01
N LYS A 48 4.68 -4.92 6.92
CA LYS A 48 5.59 -4.29 7.91
C LYS A 48 6.24 -5.33 8.84
N LYS A 49 5.50 -6.38 9.19
CA LYS A 49 5.96 -7.47 10.05
C LYS A 49 6.90 -8.43 9.32
N SER A 50 6.54 -8.83 8.11
CA SER A 50 7.18 -9.94 7.41
C SER A 50 8.33 -9.48 6.51
N ILE A 51 8.21 -8.32 5.84
CA ILE A 51 9.23 -7.80 4.92
C ILE A 51 9.99 -6.66 5.60
N THR A 52 11.14 -7.00 6.19
CA THR A 52 11.93 -6.05 6.97
C THR A 52 13.15 -5.52 6.25
N ASP A 53 13.61 -6.16 5.19
CA ASP A 53 14.81 -5.79 4.45
C ASP A 53 14.54 -4.73 3.37
N ASP A 54 15.51 -3.83 3.18
CA ASP A 54 15.39 -2.72 2.24
C ASP A 54 15.37 -3.21 0.77
N THR A 55 16.07 -4.29 0.45
CA THR A 55 16.13 -4.86 -0.91
C THR A 55 14.75 -5.27 -1.40
N SER A 56 14.00 -6.01 -0.58
CA SER A 56 12.65 -6.46 -0.90
C SER A 56 11.67 -5.29 -0.98
N LEU A 57 11.79 -4.30 -0.10
CA LEU A 57 10.94 -3.10 -0.15
C LEU A 57 11.21 -2.24 -1.39
N GLU A 58 12.47 -2.11 -1.82
CA GLU A 58 12.81 -1.44 -3.08
C GLU A 58 12.27 -2.19 -4.29
N ALA A 59 12.38 -3.52 -4.31
CA ALA A 59 11.82 -4.35 -5.38
C ALA A 59 10.29 -4.22 -5.47
N LEU A 60 9.61 -4.20 -4.31
CA LEU A 60 8.17 -3.95 -4.25
C LEU A 60 7.81 -2.57 -4.78
N TRP A 61 8.55 -1.53 -4.41
CA TRP A 61 8.31 -0.18 -4.92
C TRP A 61 8.42 -0.12 -6.45
N LYS A 62 9.49 -0.66 -7.03
CA LYS A 62 9.68 -0.69 -8.49
C LYS A 62 8.53 -1.40 -9.19
N GLY A 63 8.19 -2.59 -8.71
CA GLY A 63 7.03 -3.33 -9.23
C GLY A 63 5.76 -2.49 -9.12
N MET A 64 5.54 -1.80 -8.00
CA MET A 64 4.39 -0.91 -7.74
C MET A 64 4.30 0.26 -8.71
N VAL A 65 5.42 0.90 -9.06
CA VAL A 65 5.49 1.99 -10.04
C VAL A 65 5.03 1.51 -11.42
N GLU A 66 5.43 0.32 -11.84
CA GLU A 66 5.11 -0.24 -13.17
C GLU A 66 3.60 -0.42 -13.40
N ASP A 67 2.81 -0.93 -12.43
CA ASP A 67 1.35 -1.06 -12.65
C ASP A 67 0.60 0.26 -12.45
N GLY A 68 1.25 1.29 -11.90
CA GLY A 68 0.67 2.62 -11.74
C GLY A 68 -0.46 2.78 -10.71
N ASP A 69 -0.86 1.73 -9.98
CA ASP A 69 -1.92 1.86 -8.98
C ASP A 69 -1.44 2.59 -7.71
N PRO A 70 -2.10 3.70 -7.32
CA PRO A 70 -1.68 4.51 -6.19
C PRO A 70 -1.88 3.85 -4.82
N ARG A 71 -2.82 2.92 -4.66
CA ARG A 71 -3.18 2.35 -3.35
C ARG A 71 -2.02 1.55 -2.71
N PRO A 72 -1.44 0.53 -3.38
CA PRO A 72 -0.30 -0.19 -2.81
C PRO A 72 0.92 0.72 -2.64
N GLN A 73 1.13 1.70 -3.54
CA GLN A 73 2.21 2.69 -3.43
C GLN A 73 2.09 3.52 -2.15
N LEU A 74 0.90 4.08 -1.85
CA LEU A 74 0.65 4.86 -0.64
C LEU A 74 0.81 4.04 0.64
N VAL A 75 0.38 2.78 0.63
CA VAL A 75 0.59 1.86 1.76
C VAL A 75 2.08 1.61 1.98
N LEU A 76 2.84 1.31 0.91
CA LEU A 76 4.28 1.09 1.00
C LEU A 76 5.01 2.34 1.49
N LEU A 77 4.67 3.52 0.98
CA LEU A 77 5.23 4.81 1.45
C LEU A 77 5.01 5.02 2.95
N ASN A 78 3.85 4.66 3.49
CA ASN A 78 3.61 4.73 4.93
C ASN A 78 4.47 3.71 5.74
N ILE A 79 4.81 2.56 5.15
CA ILE A 79 5.68 1.56 5.78
C ILE A 79 7.15 2.02 5.78
N ILE A 80 7.60 2.66 4.69
CA ILE A 80 9.01 3.06 4.52
C ILE A 80 9.32 4.49 4.95
N LYS A 81 8.34 5.28 5.42
CA LYS A 81 8.50 6.70 5.76
C LYS A 81 9.65 7.02 6.72
N ASP A 82 9.98 6.08 7.59
CA ASP A 82 11.07 6.21 8.57
C ASP A 82 12.41 5.65 8.05
N ARG A 83 12.49 5.28 6.76
CA ARG A 83 13.66 4.70 6.08
C ARG A 83 14.17 5.66 5.00
N PRO A 84 15.06 6.61 5.33
CA PRO A 84 15.41 7.72 4.43
C PRO A 84 16.04 7.27 3.10
N LYS A 85 16.78 6.15 3.09
CA LYS A 85 17.36 5.62 1.85
C LYS A 85 16.28 5.16 0.85
N LEU A 86 15.24 4.48 1.34
CA LEU A 86 14.13 4.03 0.49
C LEU A 86 13.26 5.20 0.05
N VAL A 87 13.01 6.18 0.92
CA VAL A 87 12.29 7.42 0.56
C VAL A 87 13.02 8.17 -0.54
N SER A 88 14.34 8.36 -0.40
CA SER A 88 15.17 9.00 -1.44
C SER A 88 15.11 8.24 -2.76
N ARG A 89 15.02 6.91 -2.73
CA ARG A 89 14.86 6.10 -3.95
C ARG A 89 13.49 6.32 -4.58
N ALA A 90 12.42 6.29 -3.79
CA ALA A 90 11.06 6.51 -4.25
C ALA A 90 10.85 7.92 -4.84
N LEU A 91 11.53 8.93 -4.28
CA LEU A 91 11.55 10.30 -4.81
C LEU A 91 12.13 10.40 -6.23
N GLN A 92 13.07 9.53 -6.60
CA GLN A 92 13.63 9.51 -7.97
C GLN A 92 12.58 9.08 -9.00
N ASP A 93 11.57 8.32 -8.58
CA ASP A 93 10.49 7.83 -9.44
C ASP A 93 9.27 8.76 -9.47
N GLN A 94 9.35 9.97 -8.88
CA GLN A 94 8.21 10.89 -8.82
C GLN A 94 7.60 11.22 -10.19
N GLY A 95 8.40 11.21 -11.26
CA GLY A 95 7.91 11.44 -12.63
C GLY A 95 7.05 10.31 -13.19
N ASN A 96 7.12 9.12 -12.59
CA ASN A 96 6.51 7.89 -13.07
C ASN A 96 5.26 7.48 -12.26
N VAL A 97 4.86 8.29 -11.27
CA VAL A 97 3.74 7.98 -10.38
C VAL A 97 2.60 8.99 -10.50
N SER A 98 1.42 8.55 -10.09
CA SER A 98 0.20 9.38 -10.10
C SER A 98 0.35 10.65 -9.25
N PRO A 99 -0.44 11.71 -9.51
CA PRO A 99 -0.39 12.96 -8.74
C PRO A 99 -0.55 12.77 -7.22
N VAL A 100 -1.42 11.86 -6.80
CA VAL A 100 -1.64 11.58 -5.36
C VAL A 100 -0.41 10.95 -4.70
N VAL A 101 0.34 10.12 -5.42
CA VAL A 101 1.57 9.50 -4.91
C VAL A 101 2.72 10.51 -4.95
N ARG A 102 2.77 11.39 -5.96
CA ARG A 102 3.70 12.53 -5.98
C ARG A 102 3.54 13.44 -4.78
N GLN A 103 2.30 13.78 -4.41
CA GLN A 103 2.03 14.56 -3.21
C GLN A 103 2.50 13.85 -1.94
N ALA A 104 2.32 12.53 -1.85
CA ALA A 104 2.84 11.73 -0.75
C ALA A 104 4.38 11.72 -0.69
N LEU A 105 5.05 11.59 -1.84
CA LEU A 105 6.51 11.69 -1.94
C LEU A 105 7.00 13.08 -1.53
N GLN A 106 6.33 14.14 -1.97
CA GLN A 106 6.62 15.51 -1.54
C GLN A 106 6.49 15.67 -0.02
N ALA A 107 5.45 15.11 0.59
CA ALA A 107 5.28 15.12 2.04
C ALA A 107 6.43 14.42 2.79
N LEU A 108 7.01 13.38 2.20
CA LEU A 108 8.14 12.65 2.77
C LEU A 108 9.49 13.34 2.50
N GLY A 109 9.62 14.03 1.36
CA GLY A 109 10.82 14.77 0.96
C GLY A 109 10.94 16.15 1.62
N ASP A 110 9.81 16.80 1.88
CA ASP A 110 9.71 18.06 2.61
C ASP A 110 8.68 17.98 3.74
N PRO A 111 9.09 17.54 4.95
CA PRO A 111 8.22 17.47 6.11
C PRO A 111 7.69 18.84 6.59
N LYS A 112 8.22 19.96 6.07
CA LYS A 112 7.73 21.31 6.39
C LYS A 112 6.55 21.72 5.53
N ASP A 113 6.29 21.01 4.43
CA ASP A 113 5.10 21.17 3.61
C ASP A 113 3.87 20.60 4.36
N THR A 114 3.28 21.44 5.19
CA THR A 114 2.16 21.05 6.06
C THR A 114 0.92 20.58 5.27
N GLU A 115 0.75 21.05 4.03
CA GLU A 115 -0.37 20.66 3.18
C GLU A 115 -0.14 19.26 2.60
N ALA A 116 1.05 19.01 2.03
CA ALA A 116 1.41 17.69 1.53
C ALA A 116 1.37 16.65 2.66
N VAL A 117 1.91 16.97 3.84
CA VAL A 117 1.87 16.09 5.01
C VAL A 117 0.44 15.79 5.46
N ARG A 118 -0.45 16.78 5.47
CA ARG A 118 -1.86 16.58 5.83
C ARG A 118 -2.57 15.70 4.80
N GLY A 119 -2.38 15.98 3.51
CA GLY A 119 -2.96 15.19 2.42
C GLY A 119 -2.54 13.73 2.48
N PHE A 120 -1.23 13.48 2.64
CA PHE A 120 -0.69 12.14 2.76
C PHE A 120 -1.26 11.39 3.98
N LYS A 121 -1.25 12.02 5.17
CA LYS A 121 -1.81 11.42 6.38
C LYS A 121 -3.29 11.08 6.24
N THR A 122 -4.07 11.96 5.62
CA THR A 122 -5.51 11.76 5.40
C THR A 122 -5.73 10.55 4.51
N ARG A 123 -5.05 10.48 3.36
CA ARG A 123 -5.23 9.41 2.38
C ARG A 123 -4.78 8.05 2.91
N VAL A 124 -3.67 8.01 3.64
CA VAL A 124 -3.22 6.79 4.32
C VAL A 124 -4.21 6.38 5.39
N SER A 125 -4.74 7.32 6.18
CA SER A 125 -5.72 7.01 7.21
C SER A 125 -7.00 6.42 6.62
N GLU A 126 -7.49 6.94 5.49
CA GLU A 126 -8.62 6.38 4.75
C GLU A 126 -8.36 4.93 4.31
N LEU A 127 -7.18 4.66 3.72
CA LEU A 127 -6.81 3.33 3.26
C LEU A 127 -6.64 2.33 4.41
N LEU A 128 -6.13 2.77 5.56
CA LEU A 128 -5.83 1.91 6.70
C LEU A 128 -6.95 1.86 7.76
N ALA A 129 -8.03 2.64 7.60
CA ALA A 129 -9.12 2.75 8.57
C ALA A 129 -9.87 1.44 8.82
N VAL A 130 -9.82 0.51 7.87
CA VAL A 130 -10.50 -0.78 7.95
C VAL A 130 -9.47 -1.89 8.12
N ARG A 131 -9.79 -2.83 9.01
CA ARG A 131 -8.96 -4.01 9.33
C ARG A 131 -9.51 -5.32 8.74
N TYR A 132 -10.80 -5.38 8.39
CA TYR A 132 -11.42 -6.52 7.68
C TYR A 132 -12.63 -6.09 6.81
N PHE A 133 -12.71 -6.64 5.56
CA PHE A 133 -13.83 -6.76 4.58
C PHE A 133 -14.26 -5.61 3.64
N VAL A 134 -14.17 -5.84 2.30
CA VAL A 134 -15.24 -5.82 1.24
C VAL A 134 -14.73 -6.55 -0.04
N PRO A 135 -15.56 -7.21 -0.90
CA PRO A 135 -15.16 -7.61 -2.27
C PRO A 135 -14.54 -6.46 -3.07
N ASP A 136 -13.69 -6.77 -4.05
CA ASP A 136 -12.93 -5.80 -4.88
C ASP A 136 -13.76 -4.71 -5.58
N SER A 137 -15.08 -4.81 -5.54
CA SER A 137 -16.05 -3.92 -6.17
C SER A 137 -16.48 -2.71 -5.33
N VAL A 138 -15.99 -2.52 -4.10
CA VAL A 138 -16.43 -1.39 -3.26
C VAL A 138 -15.32 -0.36 -3.09
N GLU A 139 -15.60 0.86 -3.58
CA GLU A 139 -14.75 2.02 -3.41
C GLU A 139 -14.68 2.47 -1.94
N PRO A 140 -13.53 3.00 -1.47
CA PRO A 140 -13.32 3.43 -0.08
C PRO A 140 -14.38 4.43 0.43
N GLU A 141 -14.90 5.28 -0.45
CA GLU A 141 -15.90 6.30 -0.15
C GLU A 141 -17.29 5.73 0.20
N ASN A 142 -17.57 4.48 -0.20
CA ASN A 142 -18.76 3.74 0.21
C ASN A 142 -18.52 2.88 1.46
N GLU A 143 -17.27 2.73 1.89
CA GLU A 143 -16.86 1.99 3.08
C GLU A 143 -17.16 2.80 4.36
N SER A 144 -16.95 4.12 4.33
CA SER A 144 -17.29 5.03 5.44
C SER A 144 -18.80 5.20 5.63
N LYS A 145 -19.58 5.12 4.55
CA LYS A 145 -21.05 5.32 4.58
C LYS A 145 -21.82 4.13 5.13
N ARG A 146 -21.26 2.92 5.12
CA ARG A 146 -21.91 1.72 5.69
C ARG A 146 -21.87 1.65 7.22
N ARG A 147 -21.11 2.53 7.88
CA ARG A 147 -21.06 2.62 9.35
C ARG A 147 -22.21 3.42 9.98
N SER A 148 -23.11 3.99 9.18
CA SER A 148 -24.21 4.84 9.67
C SER A 148 -25.61 4.20 9.54
N LYS A 149 -25.72 2.87 9.61
CA LYS A 149 -27.01 2.19 9.76
C LYS A 149 -26.98 1.21 10.91
#